data_AF-A0A0S6XLP9-F1
#
_entry.id   AF-A0A0S6XLP9-F1
#
_cell.length_a   1.000
_cell.length_b   1.000
_cell.length_c   1.000
_cell.angle_alpha   90.00
_cell.angle_beta   90.00
_cell.angle_gamma   90.00
#
_symmetry.space_group_name_H-M   'P 1'
#
loop_
_entity.id
_entity.type
_entity.pdbx_description
1 polymer ?
#
loop_
_entity_poly.entity_id
_entity_poly.type
_entity_poly.pdbx_seq_one_letter_code
_entity_poly.pdbx_strand_id
1 'polypeptide(L)'
;MLWRWPHYDPTNTKTFRYHFGSPAVQPPRGPFVIFWDDIRTIAQKSYLLPDLLSPFFTTNRNDELYLGLPDGPAVIWLTVWSLVQAPLVLFIISSALTATAVVQFLLNTYTFLFWRVIQGPSLQVYPDKLPARFNGRYRWIFINGIAVGKTTLRQELKVISETFNAPVLGINNRTYGLVLDLLECVYQRAFGWQTEETRIAEPIIKTYLEDTVNVDKVILVAHSQGGIIASDILNVIYSEVAWNHIHDRLEVYTFGSAALNFQNPWLDGKHERRLVTHMEHYCHEKDLVTQYGALASVDRKDDRYLGKVFVAKGWKGHLLNQHYLTHMFPGPDSAFLHQKVVRDSDPRKSNEYWVYDEKQKSNGLTVRDLSNFWS
;
A
#
# COMPACT_ATOMS: atom_id res chain seq x y z
N MET A 1 16.44 -5.31 26.68
CA MET A 1 16.61 -4.08 27.48
C MET A 1 17.83 -3.23 27.08
N LEU A 2 18.67 -3.67 26.12
CA LEU A 2 19.96 -3.05 25.75
C LEU A 2 19.91 -1.95 24.67
N TRP A 3 18.73 -1.48 24.25
CA TRP A 3 18.59 -0.49 23.16
C TRP A 3 17.54 0.57 23.48
N ARG A 4 17.56 1.12 24.70
CA ARG A 4 16.73 2.28 25.04
C ARG A 4 17.51 3.56 24.77
N TRP A 5 17.13 4.28 23.72
CA TRP A 5 17.46 5.69 23.60
C TRP A 5 16.80 6.45 24.77
N PRO A 6 17.53 7.32 25.49
CA PRO A 6 17.10 7.86 26.79
C PRO A 6 15.83 8.74 26.77
N HIS A 7 15.28 9.06 25.58
CA HIS A 7 14.11 9.94 25.44
C HIS A 7 12.94 9.34 24.66
N TYR A 8 13.01 8.07 24.24
CA TYR A 8 11.99 7.47 23.38
C TYR A 8 11.30 6.28 24.05
N ASP A 9 9.99 6.41 24.22
CA ASP A 9 9.11 5.31 24.61
C ASP A 9 8.40 4.75 23.36
N PRO A 10 8.85 3.62 22.79
CA PRO A 10 8.23 2.99 21.63
C PRO A 10 6.82 2.47 21.88
N THR A 11 6.34 2.49 23.13
CA THR A 11 5.00 2.02 23.50
C THR A 11 4.01 3.16 23.75
N ASN A 12 4.48 4.41 23.80
CA ASN A 12 3.69 5.55 24.22
C ASN A 12 3.52 6.55 23.06
N THR A 13 2.55 6.24 22.20
CA THR A 13 2.09 7.09 21.10
C THR A 13 1.30 8.32 21.58
N LYS A 14 1.55 8.88 22.78
CA LYS A 14 0.84 10.11 23.23
C LYS A 14 1.04 11.32 22.31
N THR A 15 2.03 11.31 21.42
CA THR A 15 2.21 12.28 20.32
C THR A 15 1.10 12.19 19.26
N PHE A 16 0.40 11.06 19.14
CA PHE A 16 -0.64 10.84 18.11
C PHE A 16 -1.81 11.83 18.22
N ARG A 17 -2.20 12.19 19.45
CA ARG A 17 -3.33 13.11 19.70
C ARG A 17 -3.00 14.58 19.41
N TYR A 18 -1.73 14.97 19.50
CA TYR A 18 -1.31 16.37 19.35
C TYR A 18 -0.88 16.74 17.92
N HIS A 19 -0.37 15.78 17.14
CA HIS A 19 0.27 16.09 15.85
C HIS A 19 -0.64 15.99 14.63
N PHE A 20 -1.63 15.09 14.64
CA PHE A 20 -2.43 14.81 13.44
C PHE A 20 -3.93 14.66 13.66
N GLY A 21 -4.41 14.91 14.89
CA GLY A 21 -5.83 14.74 15.22
C GLY A 21 -6.36 13.38 14.78
N SER A 22 -5.55 12.33 14.95
CA SER A 22 -5.82 11.07 14.27
C SER A 22 -7.23 10.60 14.60
N PRO A 23 -8.03 10.23 13.59
CA PRO A 23 -9.22 9.46 13.84
C PRO A 23 -8.82 8.26 14.68
N ALA A 24 -9.57 7.98 15.75
CA ALA A 24 -9.46 6.72 16.45
C ALA A 24 -9.96 5.62 15.49
N VAL A 25 -9.15 5.29 14.48
CA VAL A 25 -9.49 4.24 13.54
C VAL A 25 -9.37 2.95 14.31
N GLN A 26 -10.52 2.34 14.60
CA GLN A 26 -10.50 0.96 15.02
C GLN A 26 -9.95 0.16 13.84
N PRO A 27 -8.86 -0.61 14.03
CA PRO A 27 -8.38 -1.46 12.95
C PRO A 27 -9.55 -2.32 12.47
N PRO A 28 -9.70 -2.50 11.14
CA PRO A 28 -10.77 -3.31 10.59
C PRO A 28 -10.76 -4.69 11.25
N ARG A 29 -11.95 -5.29 11.43
CA ARG A 29 -12.06 -6.61 12.07
C ARG A 29 -11.15 -7.59 11.33
N GLY A 30 -10.34 -8.34 12.07
CA GLY A 30 -9.43 -9.32 11.48
C GLY A 30 -10.20 -10.38 10.68
N PRO A 31 -9.63 -10.94 9.60
CA PRO A 31 -10.31 -11.91 8.74
C PRO A 31 -10.92 -13.09 9.49
N PHE A 32 -10.23 -13.59 10.53
CA PHE A 32 -10.74 -14.67 11.37
C PHE A 32 -11.96 -14.27 12.20
N VAL A 33 -12.04 -13.02 12.65
CA VAL A 33 -13.21 -12.53 13.39
C VAL A 33 -14.41 -12.48 12.47
N ILE A 34 -14.25 -11.93 11.26
CA ILE A 34 -15.29 -11.89 10.24
C ILE A 34 -15.75 -13.30 9.88
N PHE A 35 -14.81 -14.21 9.61
CA PHE A 35 -15.09 -15.61 9.30
C PHE A 35 -15.95 -16.28 10.38
N TRP A 36 -15.58 -16.15 11.66
CA TRP A 36 -16.34 -16.76 12.74
C TRP A 36 -17.68 -16.07 13.00
N ASP A 37 -17.78 -14.75 12.79
CA ASP A 37 -19.04 -14.02 12.84
C ASP A 37 -20.02 -14.50 11.75
N ASP A 38 -19.54 -14.74 10.53
CA ASP A 38 -20.33 -15.28 9.43
C ASP A 38 -20.78 -16.72 9.70
N ILE A 39 -19.87 -17.60 10.16
CA ILE A 39 -20.20 -18.98 10.55
C ILE A 39 -21.27 -18.98 11.64
N ARG A 40 -21.13 -18.12 12.66
CA ARG A 40 -22.12 -17.97 13.73
C ARG A 40 -23.45 -17.49 13.17
N THR A 41 -23.44 -16.51 12.27
CA THR A 41 -24.65 -15.94 11.66
C THR A 41 -25.38 -17.00 10.83
N ILE A 42 -24.67 -17.78 10.00
CA ILE A 42 -25.23 -18.88 9.22
C ILE A 42 -25.85 -19.93 10.15
N ALA A 43 -25.15 -20.33 11.21
CA ALA A 43 -25.67 -21.28 12.18
C ALA A 43 -26.95 -20.75 12.85
N GLN A 44 -26.98 -19.48 13.26
CA GLN A 44 -28.14 -18.83 13.88
C GLN A 44 -29.33 -18.67 12.92
N LYS A 45 -29.07 -18.47 11.62
CA LYS A 45 -30.09 -18.27 10.59
C LYS A 45 -30.44 -19.55 9.83
N SER A 46 -29.86 -20.70 10.20
CA SER A 46 -30.10 -22.00 9.56
C SER A 46 -31.57 -22.43 9.57
N TYR A 47 -32.38 -21.93 10.50
CA TYR A 47 -33.83 -22.16 10.53
C TYR A 47 -34.57 -21.60 9.30
N LEU A 48 -33.97 -20.68 8.54
CA LEU A 48 -34.52 -20.13 7.29
C LEU A 48 -34.21 -20.99 6.06
N LEU A 49 -33.41 -22.05 6.18
CA LEU A 49 -33.08 -22.94 5.05
C LEU A 49 -34.32 -23.57 4.38
N PRO A 50 -35.38 -23.97 5.11
CA PRO A 50 -36.61 -24.44 4.48
C PRO A 50 -37.30 -23.34 3.65
N ASP A 51 -37.28 -22.10 4.12
CA ASP A 51 -37.90 -20.96 3.43
C ASP A 51 -37.12 -20.57 2.17
N LEU A 52 -35.79 -20.74 2.19
CA LEU A 52 -34.92 -20.48 1.03
C LEU A 52 -35.28 -21.35 -0.18
N LEU A 53 -35.69 -22.60 0.08
CA LEU A 53 -36.03 -23.57 -0.96
C LEU A 53 -37.54 -23.64 -1.20
N SER A 54 -38.33 -22.80 -0.54
CA SER A 54 -39.79 -22.78 -0.68
C SER A 54 -40.23 -21.89 -1.86
N PRO A 55 -41.12 -22.36 -2.76
CA PRO A 55 -41.70 -23.71 -2.79
C PRO A 55 -40.69 -24.74 -3.33
N PHE A 56 -40.51 -25.84 -2.58
CA PHE A 56 -39.56 -26.92 -2.93
C PHE A 56 -39.88 -27.62 -4.26
N PHE A 57 -41.13 -27.52 -4.69
CA PHE A 57 -41.61 -28.10 -5.93
C PHE A 57 -42.48 -27.07 -6.64
N THR A 58 -42.10 -26.79 -7.86
CA THR A 58 -42.85 -25.94 -8.78
C THR A 58 -43.28 -26.74 -10.00
N THR A 59 -44.46 -26.41 -10.52
CA THR A 59 -45.00 -26.96 -11.77
C THR A 59 -44.72 -26.05 -12.95
N ASN A 60 -44.22 -24.83 -12.71
CA ASN A 60 -43.86 -23.89 -13.75
C ASN A 60 -42.49 -24.25 -14.33
N ARG A 61 -42.42 -24.47 -15.64
CA ARG A 61 -41.20 -24.87 -16.34
C ARG A 61 -40.12 -23.78 -16.36
N ASN A 62 -40.49 -22.53 -16.08
CA ASN A 62 -39.55 -21.42 -16.03
C ASN A 62 -38.86 -21.27 -14.67
N ASP A 63 -39.28 -22.04 -13.65
CA ASP A 63 -38.74 -21.92 -12.29
C ASP A 63 -37.57 -22.89 -12.07
N GLU A 64 -36.61 -22.49 -11.23
CA GLU A 64 -35.32 -23.16 -11.06
C GLU A 64 -35.40 -24.54 -10.39
N LEU A 65 -36.46 -24.79 -9.62
CA LEU A 65 -36.74 -26.07 -8.96
C LEU A 65 -37.74 -26.95 -9.75
N TYR A 66 -37.95 -26.67 -11.05
CA TYR A 66 -38.76 -27.52 -11.90
C TYR A 66 -38.06 -28.87 -12.14
N LEU A 67 -38.57 -29.92 -11.50
CA LEU A 67 -37.98 -31.26 -11.58
C LEU A 67 -38.41 -32.08 -12.83
N GLY A 68 -39.10 -31.45 -13.79
CA GLY A 68 -39.45 -32.09 -15.05
C GLY A 68 -38.29 -32.10 -16.05
N LEU A 69 -38.46 -32.79 -17.17
CA LEU A 69 -37.44 -32.82 -18.22
C LEU A 69 -37.36 -31.48 -18.98
N PRO A 70 -36.15 -30.99 -19.30
CA PRO A 70 -34.84 -31.63 -19.12
C PRO A 70 -34.11 -31.28 -17.80
N ASP A 71 -34.62 -30.36 -16.99
CA ASP A 71 -33.86 -29.70 -15.91
C ASP A 71 -33.78 -30.51 -14.60
N GLY A 72 -34.81 -31.33 -14.30
CA GLY A 72 -34.86 -32.13 -13.08
C GLY A 72 -33.68 -33.07 -12.84
N PRO A 73 -33.24 -33.89 -13.83
CA PRO A 73 -32.04 -34.69 -13.69
C PRO A 73 -30.78 -33.88 -13.35
N ALA A 74 -30.66 -32.65 -13.86
CA ALA A 74 -29.52 -31.78 -13.56
C ALA A 74 -29.55 -31.30 -12.09
N VAL A 75 -30.73 -30.93 -11.58
CA VAL A 75 -30.91 -30.53 -10.16
C VAL A 75 -30.62 -31.71 -9.21
N ILE A 76 -31.11 -32.91 -9.55
CA ILE A 76 -30.83 -34.12 -8.78
C ILE A 76 -29.33 -34.45 -8.82
N TRP A 77 -28.72 -34.39 -10.00
CA TRP A 77 -27.29 -34.63 -10.19
C TRP A 77 -26.46 -33.66 -9.33
N LEU A 78 -26.75 -32.36 -9.42
CA LEU A 78 -26.10 -31.33 -8.62
C LEU A 78 -26.21 -31.66 -7.12
N THR A 79 -27.42 -31.94 -6.64
CA THR A 79 -27.68 -32.22 -5.22
C THR A 79 -26.88 -33.43 -4.72
N VAL A 80 -26.92 -34.54 -5.47
CA VAL A 80 -26.19 -35.77 -5.11
C VAL A 80 -24.69 -35.50 -5.03
N TRP A 81 -24.12 -34.86 -6.05
CA TRP A 81 -22.68 -34.59 -6.07
C TRP A 81 -22.25 -33.53 -5.05
N SER A 82 -23.09 -32.55 -4.73
CA SER A 82 -22.84 -31.62 -3.63
C SER A 82 -22.78 -32.35 -2.28
N LEU A 83 -23.68 -33.30 -2.03
CA LEU A 83 -23.66 -34.10 -0.79
C LEU A 83 -22.44 -35.03 -0.73
N VAL A 84 -22.05 -35.64 -1.86
CA VAL A 84 -20.85 -36.49 -1.94
C VAL A 84 -19.57 -35.69 -1.74
N GLN A 85 -19.50 -34.47 -2.27
CA GLN A 85 -18.33 -33.59 -2.16
C GLN A 85 -18.24 -32.89 -0.79
N ALA A 86 -19.36 -32.70 -0.08
CA ALA A 86 -19.39 -31.92 1.16
C ALA A 86 -18.38 -32.40 2.22
N PRO A 87 -18.22 -33.71 2.53
CA PRO A 87 -17.21 -34.16 3.50
C PRO A 87 -15.77 -33.82 3.07
N LEU A 88 -15.47 -33.93 1.77
CA LEU A 88 -14.15 -33.59 1.23
C LEU A 88 -13.87 -32.09 1.34
N VAL A 89 -14.85 -31.25 0.98
CA VAL A 89 -14.74 -29.79 1.07
C VAL A 89 -14.55 -29.35 2.53
N LEU A 90 -15.33 -29.92 3.47
CA LEU A 90 -15.19 -29.64 4.89
C LEU A 90 -13.81 -30.06 5.43
N PHE A 91 -13.29 -31.21 4.99
CA PHE A 91 -11.94 -31.64 5.35
C PHE A 91 -10.86 -30.68 4.83
N ILE A 92 -10.97 -30.22 3.57
CA ILE A 92 -10.05 -29.25 2.98
C ILE A 92 -10.09 -27.92 3.75
N ILE A 93 -11.28 -27.39 4.03
CA ILE A 93 -11.44 -26.14 4.79
C ILE A 93 -10.85 -26.28 6.20
N SER A 94 -11.16 -27.36 6.92
CA SER A 94 -10.63 -27.61 8.26
C SER A 94 -9.10 -27.73 8.25
N SER A 95 -8.55 -28.39 7.24
CA SER A 95 -7.10 -28.54 7.07
C SER A 95 -6.43 -27.20 6.76
N ALA A 96 -7.03 -26.38 5.90
CA ALA A 96 -6.54 -25.03 5.58
C ALA A 96 -6.56 -24.13 6.82
N LEU A 97 -7.66 -24.10 7.58
CA LEU A 97 -7.76 -23.31 8.82
C LEU A 97 -6.71 -23.75 9.85
N THR A 98 -6.51 -25.07 10.01
CA THR A 98 -5.49 -25.61 10.91
C THR A 98 -4.09 -25.21 10.46
N ALA A 99 -3.78 -25.33 9.17
CA ALA A 99 -2.50 -24.93 8.62
C ALA A 99 -2.24 -23.43 8.82
N THR A 100 -3.22 -22.56 8.56
CA THR A 100 -3.08 -21.12 8.80
C THR A 100 -2.87 -20.81 10.28
N ALA A 101 -3.60 -21.47 11.18
CA ALA A 101 -3.42 -21.30 12.63
C ALA A 101 -2.02 -21.72 13.10
N VAL A 102 -1.51 -22.85 12.60
CA VAL A 102 -0.15 -23.33 12.91
C VAL A 102 0.90 -22.36 12.36
N VAL A 103 0.78 -21.91 11.10
CA VAL A 103 1.70 -20.93 10.52
C VAL A 103 1.68 -19.63 11.31
N GLN A 104 0.51 -19.11 11.67
CA GLN A 104 0.39 -17.90 12.48
C GLN A 104 1.03 -18.07 13.87
N PHE A 105 0.83 -19.23 14.51
CA PHE A 105 1.45 -19.53 15.79
C PHE A 105 2.98 -19.57 15.68
N LEU A 106 3.52 -20.20 14.63
CA LEU A 106 4.96 -20.24 14.36
C LEU A 106 5.53 -18.86 14.07
N LEU A 107 4.86 -18.04 13.24
CA LEU A 107 5.26 -16.67 12.94
C LEU A 107 5.24 -15.79 14.19
N ASN A 108 4.23 -15.93 15.05
CA ASN A 108 4.15 -15.20 16.31
C ASN A 108 5.27 -15.62 17.27
N THR A 109 5.55 -16.93 17.35
CA THR A 109 6.65 -17.47 18.18
C THR A 109 8.00 -16.98 17.66
N TYR A 110 8.23 -17.06 16.36
CA TYR A 110 9.44 -16.56 15.70
C TYR A 110 9.63 -15.06 15.92
N THR A 111 8.56 -14.28 15.77
CA THR A 111 8.55 -12.84 16.05
C THR A 111 8.89 -12.56 17.51
N PHE A 112 8.26 -13.28 18.43
CA PHE A 112 8.50 -13.13 19.86
C PHE A 112 9.95 -13.42 20.24
N LEU A 113 10.52 -14.49 19.70
CA LEU A 113 11.88 -14.95 20.03
C LEU A 113 12.96 -14.05 19.41
N PHE A 114 12.79 -13.60 18.16
CA PHE A 114 13.88 -12.98 17.39
C PHE A 114 13.68 -11.50 17.10
N TRP A 115 12.46 -11.07 16.74
CA TRP A 115 12.24 -9.76 16.13
C TRP A 115 11.63 -8.72 17.05
N ARG A 116 10.94 -9.13 18.11
CA ARG A 116 10.24 -8.24 19.05
C ARG A 116 11.15 -7.15 19.64
N VAL A 117 12.45 -7.39 19.75
CA VAL A 117 13.43 -6.42 20.26
C VAL A 117 13.67 -5.27 19.27
N ILE A 118 13.64 -5.54 17.97
CA ILE A 118 13.92 -4.59 16.89
C ILE A 118 12.62 -3.97 16.37
N GLN A 119 11.55 -4.76 16.33
CA GLN A 119 10.21 -4.30 16.04
C GLN A 119 9.78 -3.24 17.06
N GLY A 120 8.98 -2.30 16.58
CA GLY A 120 8.41 -1.22 17.36
C GLY A 120 6.92 -1.11 17.11
N PRO A 121 6.32 0.04 17.48
CA PRO A 121 4.92 0.27 17.21
C PRO A 121 4.68 0.28 15.70
N SER A 122 3.47 -0.09 15.29
CA SER A 122 3.03 -0.04 13.89
C SER A 122 2.98 1.39 13.36
N LEU A 123 2.89 2.39 14.24
CA LEU A 123 2.81 3.80 13.90
C LEU A 123 3.85 4.60 14.69
N GLN A 124 4.55 5.52 14.03
CA GLN A 124 5.51 6.45 14.63
C GLN A 124 5.32 7.86 14.07
N VAL A 125 5.58 8.90 14.86
CA VAL A 125 5.41 10.30 14.43
C VAL A 125 6.66 11.10 14.75
N TYR A 126 7.26 11.78 13.77
CA TYR A 126 8.38 12.70 13.95
C TYR A 126 8.05 14.08 13.36
N PRO A 127 8.48 15.21 13.95
CA PRO A 127 9.22 15.36 15.21
C PRO A 127 8.31 15.23 16.44
N ASP A 128 8.88 15.03 17.63
CA ASP A 128 8.09 14.93 18.88
C ASP A 128 7.37 16.25 19.24
N LYS A 129 7.94 17.37 18.82
CA LYS A 129 7.38 18.72 18.96
C LYS A 129 7.23 19.33 17.58
N LEU A 130 6.06 19.88 17.30
CA LEU A 130 5.76 20.47 16.00
C LEU A 130 6.79 21.55 15.62
N PRO A 131 7.23 21.60 14.34
CA PRO A 131 8.12 22.66 13.88
C PRO A 131 7.45 24.04 14.02
N ALA A 132 8.25 25.10 14.20
CA ALA A 132 7.72 26.45 14.39
C ALA A 132 6.98 27.01 13.16
N ARG A 133 7.35 26.54 11.97
CA ARG A 133 6.74 26.92 10.69
C ARG A 133 6.48 25.64 9.91
N PHE A 134 5.23 25.23 9.78
CA PHE A 134 4.81 24.13 8.92
C PHE A 134 3.35 24.33 8.51
N ASN A 135 2.91 23.66 7.45
CA ASN A 135 1.51 23.68 7.08
C ASN A 135 0.72 22.65 7.89
N GLY A 136 -0.01 23.12 8.89
CA GLY A 136 -0.87 22.29 9.75
C GLY A 136 -2.07 21.65 9.06
N ARG A 137 -2.35 21.96 7.79
CA ARG A 137 -3.41 21.34 6.98
C ARG A 137 -2.87 20.28 6.03
N TYR A 138 -1.56 20.07 5.97
CA TYR A 138 -0.95 19.00 5.18
C TYR A 138 -0.73 17.77 6.07
N ARG A 139 -0.96 16.58 5.52
CA ARG A 139 -0.81 15.30 6.23
C ARG A 139 0.24 14.46 5.51
N TRP A 140 1.44 14.43 6.07
CA TRP A 140 2.54 13.61 5.54
C TRP A 140 2.49 12.22 6.14
N ILE A 141 2.46 11.22 5.27
CA ILE A 141 2.43 9.82 5.63
C ILE A 141 3.60 9.13 4.92
N PHE A 142 4.36 8.34 5.67
CA PHE A 142 5.48 7.58 5.14
C PHE A 142 5.31 6.07 5.39
N ILE A 143 5.53 5.25 4.36
CA ILE A 143 5.53 3.79 4.45
C ILE A 143 6.92 3.25 4.07
N ASN A 144 7.58 2.59 5.01
CA ASN A 144 8.93 2.07 4.81
C ASN A 144 8.98 0.73 4.05
N GLY A 145 10.20 0.34 3.68
CA GLY A 145 10.52 -0.94 3.06
C GLY A 145 10.73 -2.08 4.04
N ILE A 146 11.33 -3.17 3.53
CA ILE A 146 11.72 -4.34 4.32
C ILE A 146 12.96 -4.10 5.18
N ALA A 147 13.24 -5.01 6.11
CA ALA A 147 14.41 -4.99 6.99
C ALA A 147 14.55 -3.71 7.82
N VAL A 148 13.43 -3.02 8.06
CA VAL A 148 13.37 -1.79 8.86
C VAL A 148 12.86 -2.11 10.26
N GLY A 149 13.68 -1.73 11.25
CA GLY A 149 13.31 -1.74 12.65
C GLY A 149 12.80 -0.39 13.12
N LYS A 150 12.36 -0.32 14.38
CA LYS A 150 11.79 0.91 14.96
C LYS A 150 12.73 2.12 14.90
N THR A 151 14.03 1.90 15.12
CA THR A 151 15.06 2.94 15.13
C THR A 151 15.35 3.43 13.71
N THR A 152 15.40 2.52 12.75
CA THR A 152 15.63 2.84 11.34
C THR A 152 14.46 3.66 10.79
N LEU A 153 13.20 3.25 11.04
CA LEU A 153 12.03 4.05 10.67
C LEU A 153 12.09 5.45 11.28
N ARG A 154 12.50 5.57 12.55
CA ARG A 154 12.66 6.87 13.21
C ARG A 154 13.68 7.77 12.50
N GLN A 155 14.78 7.20 12.03
CA GLN A 155 15.81 7.92 11.28
C GLN A 155 15.30 8.35 9.90
N GLU A 156 14.52 7.52 9.21
CA GLU A 156 13.88 7.86 7.94
C GLU A 156 12.90 9.01 8.12
N LEU A 157 12.01 8.91 9.12
CA LEU A 157 11.06 9.98 9.46
C LEU A 157 11.75 11.29 9.81
N LYS A 158 12.88 11.22 10.53
CA LYS A 158 13.69 12.39 10.85
C LYS A 158 14.20 13.08 9.59
N VAL A 159 14.84 12.34 8.68
CA VAL A 159 15.38 12.91 7.45
C VAL A 159 14.28 13.51 6.59
N ILE A 160 13.16 12.79 6.37
CA ILE A 160 12.02 13.32 5.61
C ILE A 160 11.51 14.61 6.25
N SER A 161 11.28 14.60 7.57
CA SER A 161 10.75 15.75 8.28
C SER A 161 11.66 16.96 8.24
N GLU A 162 12.98 16.77 8.37
CA GLU A 162 13.97 17.84 8.29
C GLU A 162 14.12 18.37 6.85
N THR A 163 14.09 17.50 5.85
CA THR A 163 14.19 17.87 4.43
C THR A 163 12.99 18.70 3.98
N PHE A 164 11.77 18.32 4.35
CA PHE A 164 10.53 18.97 3.89
C PHE A 164 9.88 19.90 4.94
N ASN A 165 10.53 20.06 6.09
CA ASN A 165 10.06 20.89 7.20
C ASN A 165 8.59 20.62 7.58
N ALA A 166 8.25 19.34 7.70
CA ALA A 166 6.89 18.88 7.98
C ALA A 166 6.88 17.75 9.02
N PRO A 167 5.87 17.66 9.90
CA PRO A 167 5.68 16.48 10.72
C PRO A 167 5.23 15.32 9.84
N VAL A 168 5.77 14.12 10.07
CA VAL A 168 5.52 12.91 9.28
C VAL A 168 5.00 11.78 10.17
N LEU A 169 3.90 11.15 9.73
CA LEU A 169 3.38 9.91 10.28
C LEU A 169 3.97 8.72 9.53
N GLY A 170 4.80 7.93 10.20
CA GLY A 170 5.34 6.67 9.68
C GLY A 170 4.44 5.49 10.00
N ILE A 171 4.09 4.72 8.98
CA ILE A 171 3.51 3.38 9.07
C ILE A 171 4.66 2.39 8.95
N ASN A 172 4.84 1.60 10.01
CA ASN A 172 5.95 0.69 10.17
C ASN A 172 5.66 -0.66 9.52
N ASN A 173 6.21 -0.91 8.33
CA ASN A 173 6.31 -2.25 7.77
C ASN A 173 7.34 -3.05 8.57
N ARG A 174 6.86 -3.81 9.56
CA ARG A 174 7.71 -4.44 10.57
C ARG A 174 8.45 -5.62 9.96
N THR A 175 9.77 -5.60 10.09
CA THR A 175 10.60 -6.72 9.63
C THR A 175 10.36 -8.01 10.43
N TYR A 176 10.25 -9.12 9.71
CA TYR A 176 10.35 -10.50 10.17
C TYR A 176 11.71 -11.11 9.77
N GLY A 177 12.69 -10.26 9.47
CA GLY A 177 13.99 -10.65 8.96
C GLY A 177 14.01 -10.71 7.43
N LEU A 178 15.18 -10.42 6.87
CA LEU A 178 15.36 -10.21 5.42
C LEU A 178 14.76 -11.32 4.55
N VAL A 179 14.91 -12.60 4.94
CA VAL A 179 14.39 -13.72 4.14
C VAL A 179 12.86 -13.76 4.14
N LEU A 180 12.22 -13.64 5.30
CA LEU A 180 10.76 -13.64 5.37
C LEU A 180 10.18 -12.37 4.75
N ASP A 181 10.84 -11.24 4.92
CA ASP A 181 10.42 -9.99 4.28
C ASP A 181 10.47 -10.08 2.76
N LEU A 182 11.51 -10.70 2.18
CA LEU A 182 11.60 -10.92 0.73
C LEU A 182 10.52 -11.88 0.22
N LEU A 183 10.24 -12.95 0.98
CA LEU A 183 9.15 -13.89 0.63
C LEU A 183 7.78 -13.21 0.71
N GLU A 184 7.52 -12.44 1.76
CA GLU A 184 6.30 -11.65 1.92
C GLU A 184 6.16 -10.64 0.79
N CYS A 185 7.22 -9.90 0.45
CA CYS A 185 7.24 -8.94 -0.64
C CYS A 185 6.86 -9.60 -1.98
N VAL A 186 7.43 -10.77 -2.29
CA VAL A 186 7.07 -11.54 -3.50
C VAL A 186 5.62 -12.00 -3.44
N TYR A 187 5.16 -12.49 -2.29
CA TYR A 187 3.80 -12.97 -2.11
C TYR A 187 2.76 -11.84 -2.25
N GLN A 188 2.99 -10.70 -1.60
CA GLN A 188 2.18 -9.50 -1.72
C GLN A 188 2.11 -9.03 -3.18
N ARG A 189 3.28 -8.94 -3.84
CA ARG A 189 3.38 -8.51 -5.24
C ARG A 189 2.68 -9.46 -6.22
N ALA A 190 2.68 -10.76 -5.96
CA ALA A 190 2.12 -11.77 -6.86
C ALA A 190 0.63 -12.06 -6.64
N PHE A 191 0.18 -12.07 -5.39
CA PHE A 191 -1.17 -12.49 -5.00
C PHE A 191 -2.07 -11.36 -4.49
N GLY A 192 -1.56 -10.12 -4.39
CA GLY A 192 -2.32 -8.98 -3.87
C GLY A 192 -2.67 -9.14 -2.39
N TRP A 193 -1.80 -9.81 -1.62
CA TRP A 193 -2.04 -10.09 -0.22
C TRP A 193 -2.00 -8.82 0.63
N GLN A 194 -3.11 -8.45 1.26
CA GLN A 194 -3.15 -7.29 2.14
C GLN A 194 -2.43 -7.56 3.46
N THR A 195 -1.35 -6.82 3.72
CA THR A 195 -0.59 -6.85 4.98
C THR A 195 -1.32 -6.12 6.12
N GLU A 196 -0.83 -6.26 7.35
CA GLU A 196 -1.39 -5.52 8.50
C GLU A 196 -1.24 -4.01 8.31
N GLU A 197 -0.13 -3.58 7.75
CA GLU A 197 0.20 -2.19 7.44
C GLU A 197 -0.78 -1.60 6.44
N THR A 198 -1.15 -2.36 5.41
CA THR A 198 -2.19 -1.96 4.44
C THR A 198 -3.51 -1.69 5.16
N ARG A 199 -3.94 -2.61 6.04
CA ARG A 199 -5.19 -2.50 6.82
C ARG A 199 -5.19 -1.37 7.85
N ILE A 200 -4.02 -0.92 8.31
CA ILE A 200 -3.89 0.22 9.22
C ILE A 200 -3.84 1.54 8.43
N ALA A 201 -3.07 1.57 7.35
CA ALA A 201 -2.78 2.77 6.57
C ALA A 201 -3.98 3.27 5.78
N GLU A 202 -4.68 2.36 5.11
CA GLU A 202 -5.82 2.65 4.25
C GLU A 202 -6.90 3.50 4.95
N PRO A 203 -7.46 3.10 6.11
CA PRO A 203 -8.49 3.90 6.76
C PRO A 203 -7.98 5.24 7.32
N ILE A 204 -6.68 5.36 7.65
CA ILE A 204 -6.06 6.63 8.06
C ILE A 204 -6.04 7.60 6.87
N ILE A 205 -5.55 7.14 5.72
CA ILE A 205 -5.47 7.94 4.48
C ILE A 205 -6.87 8.34 4.04
N LYS A 206 -7.82 7.39 4.04
CA LYS A 206 -9.22 7.64 3.73
C LYS A 206 -9.81 8.75 4.58
N THR A 207 -9.64 8.68 5.90
CA THR A 207 -10.20 9.69 6.79
C THR A 207 -9.59 11.08 6.56
N TYR A 208 -8.29 11.18 6.28
CA TYR A 208 -7.68 12.48 5.95
C TYR A 208 -8.16 13.04 4.61
N LEU A 209 -8.43 12.18 3.63
CA LEU A 209 -9.04 12.62 2.37
C LEU A 209 -10.49 13.05 2.57
N GLU A 210 -11.26 12.38 3.43
CA GLU A 210 -12.65 12.76 3.74
C GLU A 210 -12.77 14.03 4.60
N ASP A 211 -11.77 14.37 5.41
CA ASP A 211 -11.73 15.60 6.19
C ASP A 211 -11.36 16.82 5.32
N THR A 212 -12.31 17.29 4.52
CA THR A 212 -12.16 18.48 3.67
C THR A 212 -12.09 19.80 4.46
N VAL A 213 -12.39 19.78 5.77
CA VAL A 213 -12.41 20.99 6.61
C VAL A 213 -11.02 21.27 7.18
N ASN A 214 -10.37 20.27 7.76
CA ASN A 214 -9.08 20.48 8.43
C ASN A 214 -7.88 20.06 7.59
N VAL A 215 -8.06 19.22 6.57
CA VAL A 215 -6.99 18.72 5.71
C VAL A 215 -7.13 19.30 4.32
N ASP A 216 -6.09 20.00 3.86
CA ASP A 216 -6.02 20.46 2.47
C ASP A 216 -5.38 19.42 1.58
N LYS A 217 -4.33 18.76 2.07
CA LYS A 217 -3.48 17.89 1.27
C LYS A 217 -2.98 16.68 2.05
N VAL A 218 -2.95 15.53 1.41
CA VAL A 218 -2.40 14.26 1.91
C VAL A 218 -1.22 13.87 1.03
N ILE A 219 -0.05 13.76 1.64
CA ILE A 219 1.22 13.47 0.96
C ILE A 219 1.66 12.08 1.39
N LEU A 220 1.56 11.12 0.47
CA LEU A 220 1.93 9.72 0.68
C LEU A 220 3.32 9.47 0.12
N VAL A 221 4.28 9.23 1.00
CA VAL A 221 5.65 8.86 0.65
C VAL A 221 5.86 7.37 0.92
N ALA A 222 6.48 6.66 -0.01
CA ALA A 222 6.73 5.22 0.14
C ALA A 222 8.12 4.80 -0.33
N HIS A 223 8.73 3.83 0.33
CA HIS A 223 10.03 3.28 -0.04
C HIS A 223 10.00 1.77 -0.23
N SER A 224 10.65 1.25 -1.29
CA SER A 224 10.82 -0.20 -1.51
C SER A 224 9.48 -0.97 -1.52
N GLN A 225 9.29 -2.00 -0.67
CA GLN A 225 8.00 -2.71 -0.48
C GLN A 225 6.87 -1.77 -0.05
N GLY A 226 7.16 -0.67 0.64
CA GLY A 226 6.17 0.36 0.93
C GLY A 226 5.47 0.88 -0.33
N GLY A 227 6.14 0.82 -1.50
CA GLY A 227 5.51 1.11 -2.78
C GLY A 227 4.41 0.11 -3.18
N ILE A 228 4.59 -1.18 -2.87
CA ILE A 228 3.54 -2.19 -3.09
C ILE A 228 2.34 -1.87 -2.20
N ILE A 229 2.59 -1.64 -0.91
CA ILE A 229 1.57 -1.26 0.07
C ILE A 229 0.82 0.00 -0.38
N ALA A 230 1.54 1.04 -0.80
CA ALA A 230 0.94 2.28 -1.29
C ALA A 230 0.06 2.05 -2.53
N SER A 231 0.50 1.23 -3.50
CA SER A 231 -0.31 0.90 -4.67
C SER A 231 -1.60 0.16 -4.31
N ASP A 232 -1.52 -0.81 -3.40
CA ASP A 232 -2.68 -1.56 -2.90
C ASP A 232 -3.69 -0.62 -2.20
N ILE A 233 -3.19 0.31 -1.36
CA ILE A 233 -4.04 1.31 -0.71
C ILE A 233 -4.73 2.20 -1.74
N LEU A 234 -4.00 2.70 -2.74
CA LEU A 234 -4.58 3.59 -3.75
C LEU A 234 -5.72 2.92 -4.51
N ASN A 235 -5.60 1.63 -4.83
CA ASN A 235 -6.68 0.88 -5.49
C ASN A 235 -7.98 0.88 -4.66
N VAL A 236 -7.87 0.76 -3.33
CA VAL A 236 -9.03 0.84 -2.43
C VAL A 236 -9.56 2.27 -2.32
N ILE A 237 -8.66 3.26 -2.20
CA ILE A 237 -9.04 4.68 -2.11
C ILE A 237 -9.81 5.11 -3.36
N TYR A 238 -9.41 4.67 -4.56
CA TYR A 238 -10.12 5.01 -5.80
C TYR A 238 -11.53 4.42 -5.88
N SER A 239 -11.80 3.30 -5.20
CA SER A 239 -13.14 2.69 -5.18
C SER A 239 -14.04 3.25 -4.07
N GLU A 240 -13.47 3.77 -2.99
CA GLU A 240 -14.24 4.14 -1.80
C GLU A 240 -14.32 5.64 -1.52
N VAL A 241 -13.39 6.45 -2.03
CA VAL A 241 -13.33 7.89 -1.78
C VAL A 241 -13.79 8.65 -3.02
N ALA A 242 -14.64 9.65 -2.81
CA ALA A 242 -15.14 10.48 -3.90
C ALA A 242 -13.98 11.19 -4.63
N TRP A 243 -14.04 11.24 -5.96
CA TRP A 243 -12.96 11.75 -6.81
C TRP A 243 -12.53 13.18 -6.45
N ASN A 244 -13.48 14.04 -6.04
CA ASN A 244 -13.24 15.43 -5.66
C ASN A 244 -12.50 15.58 -4.32
N HIS A 245 -12.48 14.53 -3.49
CA HIS A 245 -11.69 14.50 -2.26
C HIS A 245 -10.25 14.07 -2.52
N ILE A 246 -9.99 13.40 -3.66
CA ILE A 246 -8.68 12.92 -4.10
C ILE A 246 -8.00 13.96 -5.00
N HIS A 247 -8.71 14.47 -5.98
CA HIS A 247 -8.19 15.38 -6.99
C HIS A 247 -7.58 16.64 -6.35
N ASP A 248 -6.33 16.98 -6.74
CA ASP A 248 -5.50 18.07 -6.22
C ASP A 248 -5.21 18.05 -4.70
N ARG A 249 -5.67 17.01 -3.98
CA ARG A 249 -5.46 16.86 -2.54
C ARG A 249 -4.58 15.67 -2.19
N LEU A 250 -4.48 14.65 -3.04
CA LEU A 250 -3.59 13.52 -2.85
C LEU A 250 -2.33 13.68 -3.71
N GLU A 251 -1.17 13.54 -3.07
CA GLU A 251 0.13 13.46 -3.73
C GLU A 251 0.84 12.17 -3.34
N VAL A 252 1.51 11.53 -4.29
CA VAL A 252 2.15 10.24 -4.11
C VAL A 252 3.59 10.30 -4.59
N TYR A 253 4.53 9.97 -3.70
CA TYR A 253 5.96 9.98 -3.95
C TYR A 253 6.57 8.64 -3.56
N THR A 254 7.28 8.00 -4.48
CA THR A 254 7.92 6.71 -4.18
C THR A 254 9.42 6.71 -4.45
N PHE A 255 10.16 5.99 -3.61
CA PHE A 255 11.61 5.85 -3.70
C PHE A 255 11.97 4.38 -3.81
N GLY A 256 12.70 4.00 -4.85
CA GLY A 256 13.16 2.62 -5.01
C GLY A 256 12.02 1.58 -5.04
N SER A 257 10.84 1.95 -5.57
CA SER A 257 9.61 1.16 -5.40
C SER A 257 9.70 -0.26 -5.95
N ALA A 258 9.25 -1.22 -5.13
CA ALA A 258 9.10 -2.63 -5.47
C ALA A 258 7.73 -2.97 -6.07
N ALA A 259 6.86 -1.98 -6.33
CA ALA A 259 5.51 -2.22 -6.86
C ALA A 259 5.51 -2.71 -8.32
N LEU A 260 4.51 -3.54 -8.65
CA LEU A 260 4.31 -4.07 -10.01
C LEU A 260 3.45 -3.13 -10.84
N ASN A 261 2.56 -2.39 -10.18
CA ASN A 261 1.65 -1.47 -10.79
C ASN A 261 1.44 -0.29 -9.84
N PHE A 262 1.06 0.84 -10.40
CA PHE A 262 0.60 2.05 -9.74
C PHE A 262 -0.49 2.61 -10.63
N GLN A 263 -1.75 2.47 -10.23
CA GLN A 263 -2.86 2.96 -11.04
C GLN A 263 -3.12 4.44 -10.76
N ASN A 264 -3.60 5.13 -11.78
CA ASN A 264 -4.07 6.51 -11.68
C ASN A 264 -5.23 6.68 -12.68
N PRO A 265 -6.48 6.52 -12.23
CA PRO A 265 -7.65 6.65 -13.08
C PRO A 265 -7.71 8.00 -13.78
N TRP A 266 -8.45 8.07 -14.89
CA TRP A 266 -8.76 9.34 -15.53
C TRP A 266 -9.83 10.08 -14.73
N LEU A 267 -9.64 11.39 -14.56
CA LEU A 267 -10.59 12.28 -13.91
C LEU A 267 -11.79 12.57 -14.82
N ASP A 268 -11.54 12.70 -16.11
CA ASP A 268 -12.53 13.05 -17.12
C ASP A 268 -12.72 11.94 -18.15
N GLY A 269 -13.92 11.89 -18.75
CA GLY A 269 -14.22 10.93 -19.82
C GLY A 269 -13.43 11.17 -21.11
N LYS A 270 -12.76 12.33 -21.24
CA LYS A 270 -11.90 12.65 -22.38
C LYS A 270 -10.50 12.08 -22.26
N HIS A 271 -10.12 11.57 -21.08
CA HIS A 271 -8.79 11.03 -20.81
C HIS A 271 -7.69 12.08 -21.00
N GLU A 272 -7.96 13.32 -20.60
CA GLU A 272 -6.99 14.44 -20.66
C GLU A 272 -6.27 14.62 -19.32
N ARG A 273 -6.96 14.36 -18.20
CA ARG A 273 -6.41 14.56 -16.85
C ARG A 273 -6.53 13.32 -16.00
N ARG A 274 -5.47 13.05 -15.23
CA ARG A 274 -5.43 11.98 -14.24
C ARG A 274 -6.06 12.45 -12.92
N LEU A 275 -6.57 11.51 -12.14
CA LEU A 275 -7.23 11.78 -10.86
C LEU A 275 -6.23 12.31 -9.82
N VAL A 276 -5.11 11.60 -9.65
CA VAL A 276 -4.00 12.03 -8.78
C VAL A 276 -3.09 12.92 -9.60
N THR A 277 -3.09 14.22 -9.27
CA THR A 277 -2.36 15.25 -10.02
C THR A 277 -0.85 15.10 -9.89
N HIS A 278 -0.37 14.77 -8.69
CA HIS A 278 1.05 14.62 -8.40
C HIS A 278 1.37 13.19 -8.00
N MET A 279 1.97 12.44 -8.92
CA MET A 279 2.42 11.07 -8.71
C MET A 279 3.83 10.94 -9.30
N GLU A 280 4.83 10.75 -8.45
CA GLU A 280 6.24 10.76 -8.83
C GLU A 280 7.01 9.55 -8.25
N HIS A 281 7.87 8.96 -9.07
CA HIS A 281 8.64 7.77 -8.72
C HIS A 281 10.13 8.00 -8.98
N TYR A 282 10.93 7.96 -7.93
CA TYR A 282 12.38 8.16 -7.96
C TYR A 282 13.09 6.81 -7.98
N CYS A 283 13.84 6.56 -9.04
CA CYS A 283 14.53 5.29 -9.27
C CYS A 283 16.03 5.51 -9.54
N HIS A 284 16.86 4.66 -8.96
CA HIS A 284 18.24 4.50 -9.39
C HIS A 284 18.34 3.43 -10.47
N GLU A 285 19.08 3.70 -11.54
CA GLU A 285 19.22 2.72 -12.63
C GLU A 285 19.82 1.39 -12.16
N LYS A 286 20.79 1.40 -11.25
CA LYS A 286 21.47 0.18 -10.76
C LYS A 286 20.94 -0.28 -9.40
N ASP A 287 19.70 0.05 -9.07
CA ASP A 287 19.01 -0.50 -7.90
C ASP A 287 18.21 -1.75 -8.28
N LEU A 288 18.63 -2.90 -7.74
CA LEU A 288 18.02 -4.21 -7.97
C LEU A 288 16.51 -4.21 -7.72
N VAL A 289 16.04 -3.49 -6.70
CA VAL A 289 14.61 -3.48 -6.34
C VAL A 289 13.81 -2.73 -7.40
N THR A 290 14.33 -1.64 -7.96
CA THR A 290 13.66 -0.92 -9.06
C THR A 290 13.73 -1.70 -10.37
N GLN A 291 14.84 -2.39 -10.63
CA GLN A 291 15.01 -3.28 -11.79
C GLN A 291 14.08 -4.48 -11.75
N TYR A 292 13.67 -4.90 -10.56
CA TYR A 292 12.62 -5.90 -10.37
C TYR A 292 11.21 -5.29 -10.29
N GLY A 293 11.12 -4.05 -9.80
CA GLY A 293 9.91 -3.31 -9.46
C GLY A 293 9.54 -2.26 -10.49
N ALA A 294 9.66 -0.98 -10.12
CA ALA A 294 9.18 0.15 -10.90
C ALA A 294 9.71 0.17 -12.36
N LEU A 295 11.03 0.05 -12.56
CA LEU A 295 11.63 0.14 -13.90
C LEU A 295 11.22 -1.05 -14.78
N ALA A 296 11.26 -2.27 -14.24
CA ALA A 296 10.75 -3.43 -14.97
C ALA A 296 9.26 -3.32 -15.31
N SER A 297 8.47 -2.67 -14.47
CA SER A 297 7.03 -2.50 -14.71
C SER A 297 6.78 -1.49 -15.82
N VAL A 298 7.53 -0.39 -15.85
CA VAL A 298 7.49 0.58 -16.96
C VAL A 298 7.90 -0.07 -18.28
N ASP A 299 8.88 -0.98 -18.27
CA ASP A 299 9.36 -1.65 -19.49
C ASP A 299 8.42 -2.75 -20.02
N ARG A 300 7.47 -3.25 -19.21
CA ARG A 300 6.56 -4.37 -19.56
C ARG A 300 5.45 -4.00 -20.55
N LYS A 301 5.33 -2.74 -20.96
CA LYS A 301 4.35 -2.24 -21.96
C LYS A 301 2.88 -2.51 -21.60
N ASP A 302 2.55 -2.65 -20.32
CA ASP A 302 1.20 -2.98 -19.85
C ASP A 302 0.44 -1.76 -19.29
N ASP A 303 1.03 -0.55 -19.34
CA ASP A 303 0.46 0.71 -18.84
C ASP A 303 -0.02 0.66 -17.37
N ARG A 304 0.52 -0.27 -16.59
CA ARG A 304 0.06 -0.49 -15.21
C ARG A 304 0.83 0.31 -14.17
N TYR A 305 1.96 0.88 -14.52
CA TYR A 305 2.75 1.70 -13.62
C TYR A 305 2.62 3.14 -14.09
N LEU A 306 1.80 3.97 -13.46
CA LEU A 306 1.48 5.34 -13.89
C LEU A 306 2.16 6.40 -13.03
N GLY A 307 2.44 7.57 -13.58
CA GLY A 307 3.09 8.69 -12.89
C GLY A 307 4.37 9.18 -13.58
N LYS A 308 4.96 10.26 -13.06
CA LYS A 308 6.27 10.75 -13.52
C LYS A 308 7.36 9.86 -12.93
N VAL A 309 8.18 9.25 -13.77
CA VAL A 309 9.28 8.39 -13.31
C VAL A 309 10.60 9.08 -13.58
N PHE A 310 11.34 9.40 -12.52
CA PHE A 310 12.66 10.01 -12.58
C PHE A 310 13.73 8.95 -12.37
N VAL A 311 14.62 8.79 -13.36
CA VAL A 311 15.70 7.79 -13.31
C VAL A 311 17.06 8.45 -13.22
N ALA A 312 17.74 8.25 -12.09
CA ALA A 312 19.13 8.65 -11.90
C ALA A 312 20.06 7.63 -12.57
N LYS A 313 20.56 7.99 -13.76
CA LYS A 313 21.45 7.15 -14.58
C LYS A 313 22.79 6.91 -13.91
N GLY A 314 23.27 5.68 -13.96
CA GLY A 314 24.53 5.25 -13.35
C GLY A 314 24.50 5.10 -11.82
N TRP A 315 23.48 5.61 -11.13
CA TRP A 315 23.38 5.57 -9.67
C TRP A 315 22.99 4.18 -9.17
N LYS A 316 23.43 3.84 -7.95
CA LYS A 316 23.26 2.53 -7.32
C LYS A 316 22.82 2.67 -5.86
N GLY A 317 22.46 1.54 -5.26
CA GLY A 317 22.07 1.47 -3.86
C GLY A 317 20.58 1.73 -3.65
N HIS A 318 20.06 1.20 -2.56
CA HIS A 318 18.62 1.05 -2.33
C HIS A 318 18.11 1.77 -1.07
N LEU A 319 18.91 1.86 -0.01
CA LEU A 319 18.54 2.50 1.27
C LEU A 319 18.01 3.93 1.09
N LEU A 320 16.86 4.24 1.71
CA LEU A 320 16.16 5.52 1.54
C LEU A 320 17.03 6.72 1.88
N ASN A 321 17.49 6.81 3.13
CA ASN A 321 18.26 7.98 3.57
C ASN A 321 19.61 8.06 2.85
N GLN A 322 20.37 6.97 2.89
CA GLN A 322 21.77 6.95 2.45
C GLN A 322 21.91 7.10 0.93
N HIS A 323 21.06 6.44 0.14
CA HIS A 323 21.21 6.43 -1.31
C HIS A 323 20.25 7.41 -2.00
N TYR A 324 19.00 7.52 -1.55
CA TYR A 324 18.02 8.40 -2.18
C TYR A 324 18.04 9.81 -1.58
N LEU A 325 17.49 10.01 -0.38
CA LEU A 325 17.23 11.35 0.16
C LEU A 325 18.50 12.21 0.30
N THR A 326 19.59 11.66 0.83
CA THR A 326 20.85 12.41 1.01
C THR A 326 21.44 12.91 -0.31
N HIS A 327 21.24 12.19 -1.41
CA HIS A 327 21.84 12.54 -2.70
C HIS A 327 20.87 13.28 -3.62
N MET A 328 19.58 12.97 -3.55
CA MET A 328 18.55 13.60 -4.38
C MET A 328 18.01 14.89 -3.76
N PHE A 329 17.86 14.92 -2.43
CA PHE A 329 17.21 16.00 -1.69
C PHE A 329 18.01 16.51 -0.46
N PRO A 330 19.35 16.74 -0.56
CA PRO A 330 20.13 17.30 0.56
C PRO A 330 19.74 18.74 0.93
N GLY A 331 19.03 19.44 0.05
CA GLY A 331 18.71 20.86 0.19
C GLY A 331 18.31 21.49 -1.15
N PRO A 332 17.97 22.78 -1.16
CA PRO A 332 17.48 23.47 -2.36
C PRO A 332 18.52 23.55 -3.47
N ASP A 333 19.80 23.49 -3.12
CA ASP A 333 20.93 23.51 -4.07
C ASP A 333 21.37 22.10 -4.49
N SER A 334 20.52 21.10 -4.30
CA SER A 334 20.80 19.72 -4.69
C SER A 334 21.17 19.63 -6.16
N ALA A 335 22.35 19.05 -6.43
CA ALA A 335 22.78 18.79 -7.80
C ALA A 335 21.74 17.98 -8.57
N PHE A 336 21.04 17.05 -7.93
CA PHE A 336 19.97 16.27 -8.55
C PHE A 336 18.79 17.12 -9.01
N LEU A 337 18.37 18.11 -8.22
CA LEU A 337 17.27 19.01 -8.61
C LEU A 337 17.63 19.83 -9.86
N HIS A 338 18.90 20.19 -10.00
CA HIS A 338 19.41 20.97 -11.14
C HIS A 338 19.82 20.12 -12.34
N GLN A 339 19.70 18.79 -12.25
CA GLN A 339 20.01 17.92 -13.38
C GLN A 339 18.96 18.05 -14.48
N LYS A 340 19.44 18.14 -15.72
CA LYS A 340 18.58 18.14 -16.91
C LYS A 340 18.04 16.74 -17.16
N VAL A 341 16.75 16.67 -17.44
CA VAL A 341 16.08 15.43 -17.81
C VAL A 341 15.49 15.53 -19.22
N VAL A 342 15.50 14.41 -19.91
CA VAL A 342 14.89 14.26 -21.23
C VAL A 342 13.74 13.28 -21.08
N ARG A 343 12.58 13.67 -21.61
CA ARG A 343 11.44 12.76 -21.72
C ARG A 343 11.83 11.67 -22.69
N ASP A 344 11.79 10.42 -22.24
CA ASP A 344 11.89 9.29 -23.14
C ASP A 344 10.65 9.28 -24.02
N SER A 345 10.86 9.57 -25.30
CA SER A 345 9.80 9.69 -26.29
C SER A 345 9.35 8.35 -26.85
N ASP A 346 9.73 7.22 -26.22
CA ASP A 346 9.22 5.90 -26.62
C ASP A 346 7.69 5.88 -26.51
N PRO A 347 6.95 5.81 -27.63
CA PRO A 347 5.49 5.83 -27.63
C PRO A 347 4.87 4.60 -26.94
N ARG A 348 5.70 3.62 -26.55
CA ARG A 348 5.31 2.42 -25.80
C ARG A 348 5.29 2.63 -24.29
N LYS A 349 5.66 3.81 -23.81
CA LYS A 349 5.59 4.21 -22.40
C LYS A 349 4.44 5.21 -22.23
N SER A 350 3.34 4.80 -21.61
CA SER A 350 2.22 5.70 -21.28
C SER A 350 2.57 6.80 -20.28
N ASN A 351 3.73 6.69 -19.63
CA ASN A 351 4.20 7.62 -18.63
C ASN A 351 5.00 8.78 -19.20
N GLU A 352 4.99 9.88 -18.43
CA GLU A 352 6.06 10.86 -18.45
C GLU A 352 7.32 10.25 -17.81
N TYR A 353 8.03 9.43 -18.60
CA TYR A 353 9.28 8.81 -18.20
C TYR A 353 10.42 9.79 -18.46
N TRP A 354 11.06 10.25 -17.39
CA TRP A 354 12.11 11.25 -17.43
C TRP A 354 13.46 10.61 -17.11
N VAL A 355 14.31 10.56 -18.12
CA VAL A 355 15.65 9.99 -18.03
C VAL A 355 16.66 11.12 -17.96
N TYR A 356 17.66 10.97 -17.09
CA TYR A 356 18.77 11.92 -17.03
C TYR A 356 19.52 12.05 -18.37
N ASP A 357 19.81 13.27 -18.81
CA ASP A 357 20.66 13.57 -19.97
C ASP A 357 22.12 13.75 -19.55
N GLU A 358 22.90 12.67 -19.66
CA GLU A 358 24.34 12.66 -19.33
C GLU A 358 25.17 13.68 -20.12
N LYS A 359 24.69 14.15 -21.28
CA LYS A 359 25.46 15.03 -22.16
C LYS A 359 25.10 16.50 -22.01
N GLN A 360 24.05 16.84 -21.24
CA GLN A 360 23.50 18.20 -21.08
C GLN A 360 23.33 18.97 -22.40
N LYS A 361 23.15 18.28 -23.54
CA LYS A 361 23.26 18.86 -24.89
C LYS A 361 22.01 19.59 -25.36
N SER A 362 20.94 19.59 -24.57
CA SER A 362 19.66 20.24 -24.92
C SER A 362 19.30 21.39 -23.96
N ASN A 363 18.45 22.31 -24.43
CA ASN A 363 17.68 23.26 -23.62
C ASN A 363 16.60 22.50 -22.81
N GLY A 364 17.01 21.54 -21.98
CA GLY A 364 16.12 20.64 -21.24
C GLY A 364 15.63 21.24 -19.91
N LEU A 365 14.43 20.84 -19.50
CA LEU A 365 13.86 21.09 -18.17
C LEU A 365 14.69 20.36 -17.10
N THR A 366 14.77 20.95 -15.91
CA THR A 366 15.42 20.31 -14.76
C THR A 366 14.41 19.48 -13.95
N VAL A 367 14.93 18.59 -13.09
CA VAL A 367 14.07 17.88 -12.12
C VAL A 367 13.30 18.88 -11.26
N ARG A 368 13.93 20.00 -10.87
CA ARG A 368 13.29 21.08 -10.09
C ARG A 368 12.11 21.73 -10.81
N ASP A 369 12.15 21.81 -12.14
CA ASP A 369 11.07 22.40 -12.93
C ASP A 369 9.87 21.45 -13.06
N LEU A 370 10.08 20.14 -12.85
CA LEU A 370 9.10 19.09 -13.11
C LEU A 370 8.54 18.42 -11.86
N SER A 371 9.35 18.34 -10.80
CA SER A 371 9.03 17.71 -9.53
C SER A 371 8.29 18.66 -8.60
N ASN A 372 7.17 18.20 -8.09
CA ASN A 372 6.40 18.91 -7.06
C ASN A 372 6.81 18.49 -5.65
N PHE A 373 7.68 17.49 -5.50
CA PHE A 373 8.06 17.02 -4.17
C PHE A 373 8.85 18.07 -3.39
N TRP A 374 9.56 18.96 -4.11
CA TRP A 374 10.37 20.02 -3.52
C TRP A 374 9.64 21.37 -3.37
N SER A 375 8.49 21.55 -4.04
CA SER A 375 7.71 22.79 -4.05
C SER A 375 6.77 22.87 -2.85
#